data_AF-A0A926XFG3-F1
#
_entry.id   AF-A0A926XFG3-F1
#
_cell.length_a   1.000
_cell.length_b   1.000
_cell.length_c   1.000
_cell.angle_alpha   90.00
_cell.angle_beta   90.00
_cell.angle_gamma   90.00
#
_symmetry.space_group_name_H-M   'P 1'
#
loop_
_entity.id
_entity.type
_entity.pdbx_description
1 polymer ?
#
loop_
_entity_poly.entity_id
_entity_poly.type
_entity_poly.pdbx_seq_one_letter_code
_entity_poly.pdbx_strand_id
1 'polypeptide(L)' 'MDEEIIKQLNMEVEAMSFNELNELGNRAVSLGLILGHGYRSNQYEILRKNEVVMLPPKEAAAYLKKLIGEVGG' A
#
# COMPACT_ATOMS: atom_id res chain seq x y z
N MET A 1 8.04 30.32 9.26
CA MET A 1 6.57 30.14 9.12
C MET A 1 6.24 29.12 8.04
N ASP A 2 7.12 28.93 7.05
CA ASP A 2 6.96 27.94 5.97
C ASP A 2 7.25 26.47 6.37
N GLU A 3 8.14 26.23 7.34
CA GLU A 3 8.51 24.85 7.73
C GLU A 3 7.37 24.07 8.40
N GLU A 4 6.52 24.72 9.20
CA GLU A 4 5.35 24.07 9.81
C GLU A 4 4.32 23.67 8.76
N ILE A 5 4.10 24.52 7.74
CA ILE A 5 3.18 24.26 6.64
C ILE A 5 3.65 23.06 5.81
N ILE A 6 4.94 23.00 5.46
CA ILE A 6 5.52 21.85 4.73
C ILE A 6 5.37 20.55 5.54
N LYS A 7 5.59 20.62 6.86
CA LYS A 7 5.46 19.46 7.74
C LYS A 7 4.01 18.97 7.83
N GLN A 8 3.05 19.89 7.88
CA GLN A 8 1.62 19.58 7.90
C GLN A 8 1.16 18.95 6.58
N LEU A 9 1.56 19.52 5.45
CA LEU A 9 1.33 18.96 4.12
C LEU A 9 1.92 17.56 3.95
N ASN A 10 3.13 17.32 4.45
CA ASN A 10 3.74 16.00 4.40
C ASN A 10 2.94 14.96 5.21
N MET A 11 2.47 15.33 6.40
CA MET A 11 1.65 14.42 7.23
C MET A 11 0.31 14.08 6.55
N GLU A 12 -0.33 15.04 5.90
CA GLU A 12 -1.58 14.79 5.14
C GLU A 12 -1.35 13.90 3.92
N VAL A 13 -0.25 14.10 3.19
CA VAL A 13 0.13 13.26 2.05
C VAL A 13 0.49 11.84 2.48
N GLU A 14 1.16 11.68 3.62
CA GLU A 14 1.44 10.36 4.20
C GLU A 14 0.13 9.66 4.60
N ALA A 15 -0.79 10.36 5.28
CA ALA A 15 -2.10 9.81 5.65
C ALA A 15 -2.93 9.37 4.44
N MET A 16 -2.96 10.17 3.36
CA MET A 16 -3.61 9.77 2.10
C MET A 16 -2.98 8.52 1.50
N SER A 17 -1.64 8.43 1.53
CA SER A 17 -0.91 7.28 1.01
C SER A 17 -1.25 6.00 1.78
N PHE A 18 -1.35 6.06 3.11
CA PHE A 18 -1.77 4.92 3.93
C PHE A 18 -3.21 4.48 3.64
N ASN A 19 -4.13 5.43 3.42
CA ASN A 19 -5.51 5.10 3.08
C ASN A 19 -5.60 4.39 1.72
N GLU A 20 -4.89 4.90 0.71
CA GLU A 20 -4.85 4.30 -0.63
C GLU A 20 -4.27 2.86 -0.58
N LEU A 21 -3.20 2.64 0.16
CA LEU A 21 -2.60 1.30 0.34
C LEU A 21 -3.58 0.32 0.99
N ASN A 22 -4.30 0.77 2.01
CA ASN A 22 -5.27 -0.06 2.69
C ASN A 22 -6.42 -0.46 1.75
N GLU A 23 -6.92 0.47 0.92
CA GLU A 23 -7.95 0.19 -0.08
C GLU A 23 -7.47 -0.77 -1.17
N LEU A 24 -6.26 -0.56 -1.70
CA LEU A 24 -5.64 -1.45 -2.67
C LEU A 24 -5.41 -2.86 -2.10
N GLY A 25 -4.93 -2.95 -0.86
CA GLY A 25 -4.71 -4.20 -0.16
C GLY A 25 -6.02 -4.97 0.03
N ASN A 26 -7.06 -4.29 0.51
CA ASN A 26 -8.38 -4.89 0.68
C ASN A 26 -8.96 -5.37 -0.64
N ARG A 27 -8.83 -4.57 -1.70
CA ARG A 27 -9.29 -4.97 -3.04
C ARG A 27 -8.53 -6.19 -3.57
N ALA A 28 -7.22 -6.25 -3.37
CA ALA A 28 -6.41 -7.41 -3.77
C ALA A 28 -6.79 -8.68 -2.99
N VAL A 29 -7.14 -8.56 -1.70
CA VAL A 29 -7.69 -9.67 -0.89
C VAL A 29 -9.05 -10.12 -1.44
N SER A 30 -9.97 -9.19 -1.70
CA SER A 30 -11.30 -9.51 -2.25
C SER A 30 -11.24 -10.19 -3.62
N LEU A 31 -10.22 -9.87 -4.43
CA LEU A 31 -9.97 -10.53 -5.71
C LEU A 31 -9.22 -11.88 -5.58
N GLY A 32 -8.84 -12.29 -4.36
CA GLY A 32 -8.09 -13.53 -4.12
C GLY A 32 -6.65 -13.51 -4.64
N LEU A 33 -6.11 -12.32 -4.93
CA LEU A 33 -4.75 -12.13 -5.46
C LEU A 33 -3.68 -12.23 -4.38
N ILE A 34 -4.05 -11.85 -3.16
CA ILE A 34 -3.25 -11.93 -1.95
C ILE A 34 -4.11 -12.52 -0.83
N LEU A 35 -3.49 -13.14 0.15
CA LEU A 35 -4.13 -13.71 1.34
C LEU A 35 -4.36 -12.67 2.43
N GLY A 36 -3.54 -11.62 2.45
CA GLY A 36 -3.60 -10.57 3.46
C GLY A 36 -2.52 -9.52 3.27
N HIS A 37 -2.61 -8.44 4.02
CA HIS A 37 -1.66 -7.34 3.99
C HIS A 37 -1.58 -6.64 5.36
N GLY A 38 -0.49 -5.91 5.61
CA GLY A 38 -0.29 -5.18 6.85
C GLY A 38 0.96 -4.33 6.84
N TYR A 39 1.19 -3.55 7.89
CA TYR A 39 2.39 -2.72 8.04
C TYR A 39 3.21 -3.17 9.25
N ARG A 40 4.47 -3.52 9.02
CA ARG A 40 5.40 -4.04 10.04
C ARG A 40 6.83 -3.62 9.71
N SER A 41 7.62 -3.29 10.73
CA SER A 41 9.04 -2.98 10.58
C SER A 41 9.35 -1.90 9.51
N ASN A 42 8.50 -0.87 9.45
CA ASN A 42 8.60 0.22 8.48
C ASN A 42 8.37 -0.21 7.00
N GLN A 43 7.85 -1.41 6.79
CA GLN A 43 7.54 -1.98 5.48
C GLN A 43 6.09 -2.44 5.44
N TYR A 44 5.54 -2.46 4.23
CA TYR A 44 4.24 -3.04 3.94
C TYR A 44 4.42 -4.51 3.57
N GLU A 45 3.78 -5.38 4.32
CA GLU A 45 3.75 -6.82 4.10
C GLU A 45 2.56 -7.18 3.21
N ILE A 46 2.82 -7.97 2.17
CA ILE A 46 1.82 -8.51 1.26
C ILE A 46 1.99 -10.02 1.27
N LEU A 47 0.98 -10.73 1.76
CA LEU A 47 0.98 -12.20 1.84
C LEU A 47 0.38 -12.76 0.55
N ARG A 48 1.17 -13.42 -0.29
CA ARG A 48 0.68 -14.20 -1.43
C ARG A 48 0.72 -15.68 -1.12
N LYS A 49 0.02 -16.49 -1.91
CA LYS A 49 -0.18 -17.93 -1.67
C LYS A 49 1.10 -18.68 -1.27
N ASN A 50 2.24 -18.35 -1.86
CA ASN A 50 3.51 -19.03 -1.61
C ASN A 50 4.66 -18.09 -1.21
N GLU A 51 4.42 -16.80 -1.01
CA GLU A 51 5.49 -15.83 -0.75
C GLU A 51 4.99 -14.64 0.08
N VAL A 52 5.91 -14.03 0.83
CA VAL A 52 5.68 -12.78 1.52
C VAL A 52 6.54 -11.71 0.86
N VAL A 53 5.87 -10.65 0.37
CA VAL A 53 6.52 -9.52 -0.26
C VAL A 53 6.53 -8.37 0.74
N MET A 54 7.72 -7.89 1.10
CA MET A 54 7.89 -6.71 1.95
C MET A 54 8.42 -5.56 1.10
N LEU A 55 7.65 -4.47 1.04
CA LEU A 55 7.99 -3.31 0.23
C LEU A 55 7.77 -2.02 1.03
N PRO A 56 8.54 -0.95 0.77
CA PRO A 56 8.16 0.38 1.23
C PRO A 56 6.74 0.74 0.78
N PRO A 57 5.98 1.54 1.55
CA PRO A 57 4.59 1.88 1.22
C PRO A 57 4.38 2.32 -0.25
N LYS A 58 5.22 3.24 -0.75
CA LYS A 58 5.13 3.72 -2.14
C LYS A 58 5.25 2.59 -3.17
N GLU A 59 6.15 1.64 -2.94
CA GLU A 59 6.37 0.50 -3.83
C GLU A 59 5.25 -0.53 -3.71
N ALA A 60 4.76 -0.77 -2.49
CA ALA A 60 3.61 -1.64 -2.24
C ALA A 60 2.34 -1.13 -2.94
N ALA A 61 2.09 0.19 -2.95
CA ALA A 61 0.96 0.78 -3.67
C ALA A 61 1.05 0.50 -5.19
N ALA A 62 2.21 0.73 -5.80
CA ALA A 62 2.45 0.45 -7.21
C ALA A 62 2.31 -1.05 -7.52
N TYR A 63 2.84 -1.91 -6.65
CA TYR A 63 2.74 -3.36 -6.75
C TYR A 63 1.29 -3.83 -6.75
N LEU A 64 0.49 -3.38 -5.78
CA LEU A 64 -0.93 -3.76 -5.66
C LEU A 64 -1.75 -3.25 -6.85
N LYS A 65 -1.51 -2.01 -7.33
CA LYS A 65 -2.15 -1.48 -8.55
C LYS A 65 -1.87 -2.36 -9.76
N LYS A 66 -0.61 -2.76 -9.97
CA LYS A 66 -0.23 -3.66 -11.06
C LYS A 66 -0.93 -5.02 -10.92
N LEU A 67 -0.91 -5.59 -9.73
CA LEU A 67 -1.53 -6.87 -9.42
C LEU A 67 -3.03 -6.89 -9.77
N ILE A 68 -3.74 -5.82 -9.42
CA ILE A 68 -5.18 -5.68 -9.68
C ILE A 68 -5.42 -5.45 -11.18
N GLY A 69 -4.57 -4.66 -11.84
CA GLY A 69 -4.67 -4.39 -13.28
C GLY A 69 -4.49 -5.64 -14.15
N GLU A 70 -3.65 -6.59 -13.73
CA GLU A 70 -3.43 -7.86 -14.45
C GLU A 70 -4.67 -8.79 -14.47
N VAL A 71 -5.64 -8.60 -13.56
CA VAL A 71 -6.88 -9.41 -13.50
C VAL A 71 -8.04 -8.76 -14.27
N GLY A 72 -7.97 -7.46 -14.52
CA GLY A 72 -9.03 -6.70 -15.19
C GLY A 72 -8.85 -6.52 -16.70
N GLY A 73 -7.80 -7.12 -17.29
CA GLY A 73 -7.48 -7.06 -18.72
C GLY A 73 -7.78 -8.35 -19.47
#